data_AF-A0A834TTZ1-F1
#
_entry.id   AF-A0A834TTZ1-F1
#
_cell.length_a   1.000
_cell.length_b   1.000
_cell.length_c   1.000
_cell.angle_alpha   90.00
_cell.angle_beta   90.00
_cell.angle_gamma   90.00
#
_symmetry.space_group_name_H-M   'P 1'
#
loop_
_entity.id
_entity.type
_entity.pdbx_description
1 polymer ?
#
loop_
_entity_poly.entity_id
_entity_poly.type
_entity_poly.pdbx_seq_one_letter_code
_entity_poly.pdbx_strand_id
1 'polypeptide(L)' 'MKELKKRGMVVKTWVDQREILGHGSVGGFVSHCRWNSVVEMAWYGLRILARPLNGD' A
#
# COMPACT_ATOMS: atom_id res chain seq x y z
N MET A 1 2.00 13.53 -10.09
CA MET A 1 2.68 13.02 -8.89
C MET A 1 3.42 14.18 -8.24
N LYS A 2 3.49 14.22 -6.90
CA LYS A 2 4.25 15.25 -6.16
C LYS A 2 5.34 14.59 -5.34
N GLU A 3 6.59 14.91 -5.62
CA GLU A 3 7.72 14.48 -4.80
C GLU A 3 7.81 15.27 -3.49
N LEU A 4 8.19 14.58 -2.41
CA LEU A 4 8.39 15.13 -1.08
C LEU A 4 9.85 14.95 -0.67
N LYS A 5 10.64 16.04 -0.74
CA LYS A 5 12.03 16.10 -0.27
C LYS A 5 12.88 14.88 -0.66
N LYS A 6 12.66 14.33 -1.86
CA LYS A 6 13.33 13.11 -2.41
C LYS A 6 13.16 11.82 -1.59
N ARG A 7 12.22 11.77 -0.64
CA ARG A 7 12.00 10.60 0.25
C ARG A 7 10.57 10.06 0.20
N GLY A 8 9.69 10.68 -0.59
CA GLY A 8 8.32 10.24 -0.73
C GLY A 8 7.68 10.79 -1.99
N MET A 9 6.62 10.12 -2.43
CA MET A 9 5.83 10.52 -3.57
C MET A 9 4.36 10.48 -3.20
N VAL A 10 3.63 11.52 -3.56
CA VAL A 10 2.17 11.58 -3.42
C VAL A 10 1.53 11.46 -4.79
N VAL A 11 0.67 10.46 -4.94
CA VAL A 11 -0.15 10.26 -6.13
C VAL A 11 -1.60 10.49 -5.72
N LYS A 12 -2.28 11.42 -6.43
CA LYS A 12 -3.69 11.76 -6.17
C LYS A 12 -4.66 10.97 -7.05
N THR A 13 -4.15 10.39 -8.12
CA THR A 13 -4.89 9.49 -9.01
C THR A 13 -4.77 8.06 -8.50
N TRP A 14 -5.59 7.19 -9.06
CA TRP A 14 -5.44 5.75 -8.86
C TRP A 14 -4.06 5.26 -9.34
N VAL A 15 -3.57 4.21 -8.70
CA VAL A 15 -2.31 3.51 -9.02
C VAL A 15 -2.55 2.01 -9.00
N ASP A 16 -1.78 1.27 -9.78
CA ASP A 16 -1.80 -0.19 -9.70
C ASP A 16 -1.14 -0.63 -8.39
N GLN A 17 -1.98 -0.97 -7.42
CA GLN A 17 -1.53 -1.42 -6.11
C GLN A 17 -0.71 -2.70 -6.20
N ARG A 18 -1.03 -3.62 -7.13
CA ARG A 18 -0.34 -4.91 -7.24
C ARG A 18 1.07 -4.71 -7.78
N GLU A 19 1.23 -3.83 -8.75
CA GLU A 19 2.56 -3.45 -9.26
C GLU A 19 3.44 -2.89 -8.15
N ILE A 20 2.88 -2.01 -7.29
CA ILE A 20 3.61 -1.43 -6.16
C ILE A 20 3.94 -2.51 -5.12
N LEU A 21 2.97 -3.30 -4.68
CA LEU A 21 3.18 -4.32 -3.64
C LEU A 21 4.14 -5.43 -4.09
N GLY A 22 4.18 -5.74 -5.39
CA GLY A 22 5.12 -6.71 -5.96
C GLY A 22 6.55 -6.18 -6.14
N HIS A 23 6.78 -4.88 -5.93
CA HIS A 23 8.09 -4.28 -6.13
C HIS A 23 9.02 -4.57 -4.94
N GLY A 24 10.22 -5.12 -5.21
CA GLY A 24 11.15 -5.56 -4.15
C GLY A 24 11.65 -4.46 -3.20
N SER A 25 11.53 -3.18 -3.58
CA SER A 25 11.83 -2.04 -2.69
C SER A 25 10.73 -1.72 -1.67
N VAL A 26 9.54 -2.33 -1.78
CA VAL A 26 8.45 -2.11 -0.82
C VAL A 26 8.63 -3.05 0.37
N GLY A 27 8.85 -2.46 1.55
CA GLY A 27 9.05 -3.21 2.79
C GLY A 27 7.80 -3.35 3.68
N GLY A 28 6.72 -2.63 3.36
CA GLY A 28 5.51 -2.62 4.19
C GLY A 28 4.37 -1.81 3.59
N PHE A 29 3.16 -2.05 4.11
CA PHE A 29 1.93 -1.47 3.61
C PHE A 29 1.07 -0.92 4.76
N VAL A 30 0.74 0.37 4.69
CA VAL A 30 -0.23 0.97 5.61
C VAL A 30 -1.60 0.89 4.94
N SER A 31 -2.55 0.22 5.59
CA SER A 31 -3.85 -0.06 4.96
C SER A 31 -4.99 0.27 5.90
N HIS A 32 -6.12 0.64 5.30
CA HIS A 32 -7.42 0.73 5.96
C HIS A 32 -8.10 -0.63 6.17
N CYS A 33 -7.37 -1.72 5.91
CA CYS A 33 -7.71 -3.10 6.26
C CYS A 33 -8.95 -3.68 5.59
N ARG A 34 -9.41 -3.14 4.45
CA ARG A 34 -10.39 -3.86 3.63
C ARG A 34 -9.80 -5.19 3.15
N TRP A 35 -10.62 -6.24 3.18
CA TRP A 35 -10.19 -7.62 2.93
C TRP A 35 -9.34 -7.81 1.67
N ASN A 36 -9.76 -7.24 0.54
CA ASN A 36 -9.01 -7.35 -0.72
C ASN A 36 -7.58 -6.81 -0.59
N SER A 37 -7.39 -5.69 0.11
CA SER A 37 -6.07 -5.07 0.28
C SER A 37 -5.19 -5.88 1.24
N VAL A 38 -5.79 -6.55 2.23
CA VAL A 38 -5.08 -7.48 3.12
C VAL A 38 -4.63 -8.72 2.36
N VAL A 39 -5.50 -9.31 1.53
CA VAL A 39 -5.19 -10.50 0.73
C VAL A 39 -4.09 -10.21 -0.29
N GLU A 40 -4.18 -9.11 -1.04
CA GLU A 40 -3.14 -8.73 -2.02
C GLU A 40 -1.78 -8.54 -1.36
N MET A 41 -1.76 -7.88 -0.20
CA MET A 41 -0.55 -7.66 0.56
C MET A 41 0.04 -8.97 1.13
N ALA A 42 -0.81 -9.86 1.64
CA ALA A 42 -0.39 -11.18 2.14
C ALA A 42 0.22 -12.04 1.03
N TRP A 43 -0.32 -11.96 -0.19
CA TRP A 43 0.23 -12.64 -1.37
C TRP A 43 1.69 -12.25 -1.65
N TYR A 44 2.04 -10.98 -1.42
CA TYR A 44 3.41 -10.47 -1.60
C TYR A 44 4.28 -10.57 -0.34
N GLY A 45 3.78 -11.15 0.77
CA GLY A 45 4.57 -11.40 1.98
C GLY A 45 5.04 -10.15 2.72
N LEU A 46 4.34 -9.02 2.55
CA LEU A 46 4.70 -7.76 3.19
C LEU A 46 4.22 -7.72 4.66
N ARG A 47 4.62 -6.68 5.41
CA ARG A 47 4.11 -6.37 6.76
C ARG A 47 3.06 -5.25 6.73
N ILE A 48 2.00 -5.37 7.53
CA ILE A 48 0.88 -4.42 7.54
C ILE A 48 0.97 -3.51 8.77
N LEU A 49 0.82 -2.21 8.55
CA LEU A 49 0.42 -1.28 9.61
C LEU A 49 -1.08 -1.03 9.46
N ALA A 50 -1.85 -1.65 10.33
CA ALA A 50 -3.31 -1.57 10.29
C ALA A 50 -3.81 -0.20 10.77
N ARG A 51 -4.62 0.45 9.93
CA ARG A 51 -5.39 1.65 10.31
C ARG A 51 -6.86 1.48 9.85
N PRO A 52 -7.66 0.65 10.53
CA PRO A 52 -9.06 0.43 10.18
C PRO A 52 -9.79 1.76 10.08
N LEU A 53 -10.62 1.93 9.05
CA LEU A 53 -11.37 3.17 8.85
C LEU A 53 -12.88 2.91 8.87
N ASN A 54 -13.37 2.01 8.01
CA ASN A 54 -14.77 1.60 7.86
C ASN A 54 -14.82 0.27 7.07
N GLY A 55 -15.93 -0.46 7.15
CA GLY A 55 -16.12 -1.77 6.52
C GLY A 55 -16.14 -2.90 7.56
N ASP A 56 -16.15 -4.15 7.10
CA ASP A 56 -16.11 -5.35 7.95
C ASP A 56 -14.97 -5.33 8.99
#